data_AF-A0A370LM09-F1
#
_entry.id   AF-A0A370LM09-F1
#
_cell.length_a   1.000
_cell.length_b   1.000
_cell.length_c   1.000
_cell.angle_alpha   90.00
_cell.angle_beta   90.00
_cell.angle_gamma   90.00
#
_symmetry.space_group_name_H-M   'P 1'
#
loop_
_entity.id
_entity.type
_entity.pdbx_description
1 polymer ?
#
loop_
_entity_poly.entity_id
_entity_poly.type
_entity_poly.pdbx_seq_one_letter_code
_entity_poly.pdbx_strand_id
1 'polypeptide(L)'
;MSEPEKEPTVREQILDKMSALITAAFGLVAALAWNDAIKAIFKEIFGTSDTLIPMIIYATIVTIIAVILTIIVARAVSKAKSLRLG
;
A
#
# COMPACT_ATOMS: atom_id res chain seq x y z
N MET A 1 -33.00 1.11 -25.96
CA MET A 1 -32.24 -0.04 -26.47
C MET A 1 -30.80 0.16 -26.01
N SER A 2 -30.42 -0.38 -24.87
CA SER A 2 -29.02 -0.38 -24.42
C SER A 2 -28.24 -1.38 -25.28
N GLU A 3 -27.12 -0.97 -25.85
CA GLU A 3 -26.24 -1.87 -26.60
C GLU A 3 -25.81 -3.05 -25.71
N PRO A 4 -25.63 -4.26 -26.27
CA PRO A 4 -25.15 -5.40 -25.49
C PRO A 4 -23.72 -5.12 -25.02
N GLU A 5 -23.47 -5.20 -23.70
CA GLU A 5 -22.12 -5.10 -23.14
C GLU A 5 -21.24 -6.21 -23.72
N LYS A 6 -20.10 -5.82 -24.30
CA LYS A 6 -19.13 -6.74 -24.89
C LYS A 6 -18.39 -7.46 -23.77
N GLU A 7 -18.52 -8.79 -23.70
CA GLU A 7 -17.81 -9.57 -22.68
C GLU A 7 -16.28 -9.44 -22.84
N PRO A 8 -15.55 -9.32 -21.72
CA PRO A 8 -14.09 -9.18 -21.76
C PRO A 8 -13.46 -10.45 -22.33
N THR A 9 -12.59 -10.25 -23.31
CA THR A 9 -11.83 -11.31 -23.94
C THR A 9 -10.93 -12.03 -22.93
N VAL A 10 -10.58 -13.28 -23.22
CA VAL A 10 -9.65 -14.07 -22.40
C VAL A 10 -8.33 -13.33 -22.18
N ARG A 11 -7.85 -12.57 -23.18
CA ARG A 11 -6.64 -11.75 -23.06
C ARG A 11 -6.78 -10.63 -22.04
N GLU A 12 -7.91 -9.92 -22.06
CA GLU A 12 -8.19 -8.85 -21.09
C GLU A 12 -8.26 -9.41 -19.66
N GLN A 13 -8.93 -10.54 -19.46
CA GLN A 13 -9.00 -11.20 -18.15
C GLN A 13 -7.62 -11.64 -17.64
N ILE A 14 -6.78 -12.20 -18.52
CA ILE A 14 -5.41 -12.58 -18.15
C ILE A 14 -4.59 -11.34 -17.76
N LEU A 15 -4.66 -10.26 -18.55
CA LEU A 15 -3.95 -9.02 -18.25
C LEU A 15 -4.38 -8.44 -16.89
N ASP A 16 -5.68 -8.39 -16.61
CA ASP A 16 -6.22 -7.90 -15.34
C ASP A 16 -5.69 -8.68 -14.14
N LYS A 17 -5.70 -10.02 -14.22
CA LYS A 17 -5.18 -10.88 -13.14
C LYS A 17 -3.68 -10.76 -12.99
N MET A 18 -2.93 -10.70 -14.09
CA MET A 18 -1.48 -10.53 -14.06
C MET A 18 -1.09 -9.17 -13.47
N SER A 19 -1.76 -8.09 -13.87
CA SER A 19 -1.56 -6.76 -13.30
C SER A 19 -1.81 -6.77 -11.79
N ALA A 20 -2.91 -7.38 -11.33
CA ALA A 20 -3.19 -7.50 -9.89
C ALA A 20 -2.10 -8.27 -9.13
N LEU A 21 -1.63 -9.40 -9.67
CA LEU A 21 -0.56 -10.21 -9.07
C LEU A 21 0.76 -9.44 -9.01
N ILE A 22 1.13 -8.76 -10.10
CA ILE A 22 2.35 -7.95 -10.19
C ILE A 22 2.28 -6.80 -9.19
N THR A 23 1.16 -6.06 -9.14
CA THR A 23 0.95 -4.98 -8.18
C THR A 23 1.04 -5.48 -6.73
N ALA A 24 0.45 -6.64 -6.43
CA ALA A 24 0.55 -7.24 -5.09
C ALA A 24 1.99 -7.64 -4.74
N ALA A 25 2.71 -8.29 -5.67
CA ALA A 25 4.10 -8.69 -5.47
C ALA A 25 5.02 -7.49 -5.24
N PHE A 26 4.91 -6.44 -6.05
CA PHE A 26 5.68 -5.20 -5.86
C PHE A 26 5.26 -4.45 -4.61
N GLY A 27 3.96 -4.48 -4.24
CA GLY A 27 3.48 -3.93 -2.97
C GLY A 27 4.16 -4.60 -1.76
N LEU A 28 4.30 -5.93 -1.80
CA LEU A 28 5.03 -6.68 -0.77
C LEU A 28 6.51 -6.32 -0.74
N VAL A 29 7.18 -6.30 -1.89
CA VAL A 29 8.60 -5.92 -1.99
C VAL A 29 8.82 -4.49 -1.46
N ALA A 30 7.95 -3.55 -1.82
CA ALA A 30 8.01 -2.18 -1.32
C ALA A 30 7.83 -2.13 0.20
N ALA A 31 6.85 -2.84 0.76
CA ALA A 31 6.63 -2.90 2.21
C ALA A 31 7.87 -3.41 2.97
N LEU A 32 8.53 -4.46 2.45
CA LEU A 32 9.75 -5.00 3.02
C LEU A 32 10.92 -4.01 2.91
N ALA A 33 11.11 -3.38 1.75
CA ALA A 33 12.17 -2.40 1.54
C ALA A 33 12.03 -1.17 2.45
N TRP A 34 10.81 -0.66 2.64
CA TRP A 34 10.55 0.47 3.53
C TRP A 34 10.81 0.11 5.01
N ASN A 35 10.48 -1.11 5.44
CA ASN A 35 10.83 -1.58 6.78
C ASN A 35 12.35 -1.52 7.04
N ASP A 36 13.14 -2.02 6.09
CA ASP A 36 14.59 -2.07 6.22
C ASP A 36 15.22 -0.67 6.10
N ALA A 37 14.71 0.17 5.20
CA ALA A 37 15.15 1.55 5.03
C ALA A 37 14.94 2.38 6.31
N ILE A 38 13.77 2.29 6.94
CA ILE A 38 13.50 3.00 8.20
C ILE A 38 14.47 2.51 9.29
N LYS A 39 14.68 1.19 9.42
CA LYS A 39 15.64 0.65 10.41
C LYS A 39 17.06 1.15 10.17
N ALA A 40 17.51 1.22 8.91
CA ALA A 40 18.83 1.74 8.56
C ALA A 40 18.98 3.22 8.92
N ILE A 41 17.98 4.05 8.62
CA ILE A 41 17.95 5.48 9.01
C ILE A 41 18.04 5.61 10.54
N PHE A 42 17.29 4.80 11.28
CA PHE A 42 17.35 4.81 12.75
C PHE A 42 18.71 4.41 13.29
N LYS A 43 19.34 3.39 12.69
CA LYS A 43 20.69 2.97 13.06
C LYS A 43 21.71 4.09 12.83
N GLU A 44 21.58 4.83 11.73
CA GLU A 44 22.48 5.96 11.43
C GLU A 44 22.31 7.12 12.42
N ILE A 45 21.06 7.43 12.81
CA ILE A 45 20.76 8.56 13.70
C ILE A 45 21.05 8.22 15.18
N PHE A 46 20.72 7.02 15.63
CA PHE A 46 20.75 6.64 17.05
C PHE A 46 21.89 5.68 17.41
N GLY A 47 22.68 5.23 16.44
CA GLY A 47 23.73 4.23 16.65
C GLY A 47 23.15 2.83 16.82
N THR A 48 23.16 2.28 18.04
CA THR A 48 22.64 0.93 18.30
C THR A 48 21.11 0.91 18.39
N SER A 49 20.50 0.31 17.37
CA SER A 49 19.06 0.05 17.27
C SER A 49 18.51 -0.92 18.32
N ASP A 50 19.38 -1.57 19.11
CA ASP A 50 19.01 -2.59 20.10
C ASP A 50 18.64 -1.99 21.47
N THR A 51 18.69 -0.66 21.60
CA THR A 51 18.23 0.02 22.81
C THR A 51 16.71 0.25 22.75
N LEU A 52 16.03 0.13 23.89
CA LEU A 52 14.56 0.17 23.98
C LEU A 52 13.94 1.45 23.38
N ILE A 53 14.62 2.59 23.53
CA ILE A 53 14.12 3.90 23.08
C ILE A 53 13.99 3.98 21.55
N PRO A 54 15.03 3.70 20.74
CA PRO A 54 14.92 3.60 19.27
C PRO A 54 13.81 2.66 18.79
N MET A 55 13.60 1.51 19.43
CA MET A 55 12.55 0.57 19.05
C MET A 55 11.14 1.15 19.26
N ILE A 56 10.93 1.85 20.38
CA ILE A 56 9.65 2.52 20.68
C ILE A 56 9.38 3.65 19.69
N ILE A 57 10.41 4.45 19.36
CA ILE A 57 10.28 5.55 18.39
C ILE A 57 9.96 4.96 17.00
N TYR A 58 10.68 3.90 16.58
CA TYR A 58 10.42 3.19 15.33
C TYR A 58 8.96 2.71 15.23
N ALA A 59 8.49 1.97 16.25
CA ALA A 59 7.12 1.43 16.27
C ALA A 59 6.06 2.53 16.23
N THR A 60 6.31 3.65 16.92
CA THR A 60 5.42 4.82 16.95
C THR A 60 5.31 5.45 15.56
N ILE A 61 6.44 5.71 14.90
CA ILE A 61 6.47 6.32 13.56
C ILE A 61 5.77 5.42 12.54
N VAL A 62 6.09 4.12 12.53
CA VAL A 62 5.47 3.17 11.59
C VAL A 62 3.95 3.11 11.81
N THR A 63 3.49 3.15 13.06
CA THR A 63 2.05 3.16 13.39
C THR A 63 1.36 4.43 12.90
N ILE A 64 1.96 5.60 13.12
CA ILE A 64 1.42 6.88 12.63
C ILE A 64 1.30 6.86 11.10
N ILE A 65 2.34 6.41 10.40
CA ILE A 65 2.33 6.28 8.94
C ILE A 65 1.23 5.32 8.49
N ALA A 66 1.10 4.15 9.13
CA ALA A 66 0.07 3.17 8.80
C ALA A 66 -1.33 3.76 8.95
N VAL A 67 -1.63 4.45 10.05
CA VAL A 67 -2.93 5.10 10.30
C VAL A 67 -3.23 6.15 9.23
N ILE A 68 -2.26 7.01 8.91
CA ILE A 68 -2.44 8.05 7.87
C ILE A 68 -2.75 7.40 6.52
N LEU A 69 -1.97 6.39 6.10
CA LEU A 69 -2.20 5.69 4.84
C LEU A 69 -3.57 5.00 4.82
N THR A 70 -3.98 4.36 5.92
CA THR A 70 -5.31 3.76 6.04
C THR A 70 -6.41 4.79 5.84
N ILE A 71 -6.31 5.97 6.47
CA ILE A 71 -7.30 7.05 6.32
C ILE A 71 -7.34 7.56 4.88
N ILE A 72 -6.19 7.74 4.23
CA ILE A 72 -6.12 8.19 2.83
C ILE A 72 -6.81 7.20 1.90
N VAL A 73 -6.51 5.90 2.04
CA VAL A 73 -7.14 4.84 1.24
C VAL A 73 -8.65 4.79 1.48
N ALA A 74 -9.09 4.84 2.74
CA ALA A 74 -10.51 4.85 3.09
C ALA A 74 -11.25 6.03 2.44
N ARG A 75 -10.66 7.23 2.46
CA ARG A 75 -11.22 8.42 1.81
C ARG A 75 -11.25 8.30 0.28
N ALA A 76 -10.19 7.75 -0.33
CA ALA A 76 -10.14 7.54 -1.77
C ALA A 76 -11.24 6.58 -2.26
N VAL A 77 -11.45 5.47 -1.53
CA VAL A 77 -12.52 4.50 -1.82
C VAL A 77 -13.90 5.15 -1.67
N SER A 78 -14.12 5.91 -0.60
CA SER A 78 -15.38 6.63 -0.38
C SER A 78 -15.68 7.61 -1.52
N LYS A 79 -14.68 8.39 -1.96
CA LYS A 79 -14.83 9.34 -3.08
C LYS A 79 -15.13 8.62 -4.40
N ALA A 80 -14.42 7.53 -4.71
CA ALA A 80 -14.66 6.74 -5.91
C ALA A 80 -16.09 6.15 -5.94
N LYS A 81 -16.63 5.76 -4.79
CA LYS A 81 -18.01 5.29 -4.66
C LYS A 81 -19.04 6.40 -4.93
N SER A 82 -18.79 7.61 -4.41
CA SER A 82 -19.69 8.75 -4.60
C SER A 82 -19.80 9.20 -6.07
N LEU A 83 -18.70 9.17 -6.82
CA LEU A 83 -18.66 9.54 -8.24
C LEU A 83 -19.37 8.54 -9.17
N ARG A 84 -19.54 7.29 -8.73
CA ARG A 84 -20.27 6.25 -9.48
C ARG A 84 -21.78 6.27 -9.25
N LEU A 85 -22.27 7.05 -8.27
CA LEU A 85 -23.67 7.07 -7.84
C LEU A 85 -24.37 8.42 -8.08
N GLY A 86 -23.68 9.40 -8.66
CA GLY A 86 -24.20 10.74 -8.97
C GLY A 86 -24.22 11.03 -10.47
#